data_AF-A0A7C6BJH0-F1
#
_entry.id   AF-A0A7C6BJH0-F1
#
_cell.length_a   1.000
_cell.length_b   1.000
_cell.length_c   1.000
_cell.angle_alpha   90.00
_cell.angle_beta   90.00
_cell.angle_gamma   90.00
#
_symmetry.space_group_name_H-M   'P 1'
#
loop_
_entity.id
_entity.type
_entity.pdbx_description
1 polymer ?
#
loop_
_entity_poly.entity_id
_entity_poly.type
_entity_poly.pdbx_seq_one_letter_code
_entity_poly.pdbx_strand_id
1 'polypeptide(L)'
;GLALTNNDLLKAIRLLSLYRENEITPYRRINYRALDVEELGSVYESLLDYQPVFKNVNGIIQFDLQAGTERKSTGSYYTPPELVSELIKSALLPVVADRLQLAKTKVEKAQAILDITVCDPACGSGHFLLAAARALGKELARIRYDEDEPTPEHLRLSIRDCIIHCIYGVDKNPLAVELCKVALWMEGHVQGKPLTFLDHRIKCGDSLVGVFDLTVLKDGIPDDAYQPVSGDEKPIAAAYKKRNKSERNSNQLSIPFQSSPDLQQIAEVDRILTELPDDTPDNIRRKNVLYKKSRGTDSQWWSQNTSCHLWTAAFFAEFTRENMNKSCIPTSNDLRCYRQNQSIDHRITGYAWKLAEKHRFFHWPLEFPQVFKRGGFDVILCNPPWEILELHETEFFFTKDENIAFADKKETREKLIKNLPKDNPSLWNEYLHTLHDFDSIRKFLRASDRFSLTAKGRINSYSVFSELISAIINSSGRSGAVIPTGIATDDTNKEFFSHLVNNNSIINLFDFKNHKGLFSSVAPDTKFSLLTLRGKSGQLTPSKSSPSHSEVPSPLMGEDQDEGEITPSQF
;
A
#
# COMPACT_ATOMS: atom_id res chain seq x y z
N GLY A 1 15.57 17.28 -33.64
CA GLY A 1 15.31 17.13 -32.19
C GLY A 1 14.08 17.93 -31.84
N LEU A 2 13.27 17.47 -30.89
CA LEU A 2 12.18 18.29 -30.36
C LEU A 2 12.80 19.54 -29.72
N ALA A 3 12.43 20.72 -30.19
CA ALA A 3 12.92 22.00 -29.67
C ALA A 3 11.76 22.75 -29.03
N LEU A 4 11.91 23.13 -27.76
CA LEU A 4 10.95 23.98 -27.08
C LEU A 4 11.20 25.42 -27.50
N THR A 5 10.19 26.16 -27.96
CA THR A 5 10.39 27.56 -28.30
C THR A 5 10.51 28.40 -27.03
N ASN A 6 11.21 29.53 -27.10
CA ASN A 6 11.23 30.50 -26.00
C ASN A 6 9.82 30.96 -25.62
N ASN A 7 8.90 31.01 -26.61
CA ASN A 7 7.51 31.36 -26.37
C ASN A 7 6.81 30.32 -25.50
N ASP A 8 7.03 29.02 -25.74
CA ASP A 8 6.44 27.94 -24.94
C ASP A 8 6.98 27.96 -23.51
N LEU A 9 8.29 28.16 -23.33
CA LEU A 9 8.91 28.29 -22.01
C LEU A 9 8.35 29.50 -21.25
N LEU A 10 8.29 30.67 -21.89
CA LEU A 10 7.75 31.88 -21.28
C LEU A 10 6.27 31.73 -20.93
N LYS A 11 5.49 31.04 -21.77
CA LYS A 11 4.08 30.73 -21.49
C LYS A 11 3.94 29.83 -20.27
N ALA A 12 4.76 28.78 -20.15
CA ALA A 12 4.78 27.92 -18.98
C ALA A 12 5.14 28.69 -17.70
N ILE A 13 6.22 29.49 -17.71
CA ILE A 13 6.60 30.34 -16.58
C ILE A 13 5.47 31.31 -16.21
N ARG A 14 4.81 31.91 -17.20
CA ARG A 14 3.69 32.82 -16.98
C ARG A 14 2.52 32.13 -16.28
N LEU A 15 2.15 30.93 -16.71
CA LEU A 15 1.07 30.13 -16.10
C LEU A 15 1.42 29.68 -14.68
N LEU A 16 2.69 29.41 -14.39
CA LEU A 16 3.16 29.10 -13.04
C LEU A 16 3.31 30.35 -12.15
N SER A 17 3.52 31.53 -12.72
CA SER A 17 3.78 32.74 -11.93
C SER A 17 2.55 33.60 -11.70
N LEU A 18 1.56 33.51 -12.59
CA LEU A 18 0.40 34.40 -12.63
C LEU A 18 -0.91 33.63 -12.79
N TYR A 19 -1.93 34.04 -12.04
CA TYR A 19 -3.30 33.54 -12.18
C TYR A 19 -4.29 34.69 -12.37
N ARG A 20 -5.46 34.39 -12.93
CA ARG A 20 -6.63 35.29 -13.00
C ARG A 20 -7.89 34.44 -12.79
N GLU A 21 -8.89 34.96 -12.08
CA GLU A 21 -10.14 34.23 -11.81
C GLU A 21 -11.02 34.14 -13.05
N ASN A 22 -11.00 35.19 -13.88
CA ASN A 22 -11.73 35.27 -15.14
C ASN A 22 -11.04 36.26 -16.10
N GLU A 23 -11.54 36.35 -17.33
CA GLU A 23 -10.89 37.15 -18.38
C GLU A 23 -10.81 38.65 -18.11
N ILE A 24 -11.69 39.13 -17.22
CA ILE A 24 -11.87 40.55 -16.90
C ILE A 24 -11.01 40.96 -15.70
N THR A 25 -10.63 39.99 -14.84
CA THR A 25 -9.74 40.24 -13.70
C THR A 25 -8.27 40.42 -14.12
N PRO A 26 -7.53 41.35 -13.49
CA PRO A 26 -6.10 41.51 -13.75
C PRO A 26 -5.32 40.28 -13.26
N TYR A 27 -4.22 39.98 -13.94
CA TYR A 27 -3.30 38.93 -13.52
C TYR A 27 -2.72 39.25 -12.12
N ARG A 28 -2.79 38.27 -11.22
CA ARG A 28 -2.19 38.30 -9.89
C ARG A 28 -1.01 37.33 -9.84
N ARG A 29 0.00 37.64 -9.02
CA ARG A 29 1.12 36.71 -8.77
C ARG A 29 0.68 35.58 -7.85
N ILE A 30 1.13 34.37 -8.16
CA ILE A 30 1.00 33.22 -7.26
C ILE A 30 2.02 33.39 -6.13
N ASN A 31 1.54 33.34 -4.87
CA ASN A 31 2.39 33.45 -3.70
C ASN A 31 2.78 32.06 -3.18
N TYR A 32 3.80 31.46 -3.78
CA TYR A 32 4.32 30.15 -3.35
C TYR A 32 4.83 30.13 -1.90
N ARG A 33 5.14 31.28 -1.29
CA ARG A 33 5.56 31.34 0.12
C ARG A 33 4.42 31.01 1.09
N ALA A 34 3.18 31.27 0.68
CA ALA A 34 1.99 31.00 1.48
C ALA A 34 1.23 29.76 0.98
N LEU A 35 1.84 28.97 0.09
CA LEU A 35 1.26 27.73 -0.39
C LEU A 35 1.34 26.69 0.73
N ASP A 36 0.21 26.35 1.31
CA ASP A 36 0.13 25.30 2.30
C ASP A 36 0.27 23.93 1.61
N VAL A 37 0.71 22.94 2.38
CA VAL A 37 0.85 21.55 1.95
C VAL A 37 -0.49 20.98 1.49
N GLU A 38 -1.59 21.44 2.09
CA GLU A 38 -2.95 21.04 1.73
C GLU A 38 -3.34 21.49 0.32
N GLU A 39 -2.86 22.64 -0.15
CA GLU A 39 -3.09 23.13 -1.51
C GLU A 39 -2.32 22.31 -2.55
N LEU A 40 -1.13 21.81 -2.21
CA LEU A 40 -0.41 20.89 -3.10
C LEU A 40 -1.13 19.54 -3.23
N GLY A 41 -1.68 19.05 -2.11
CA GLY A 41 -2.55 17.88 -2.10
C GLY A 41 -3.77 18.09 -3.00
N SER A 42 -4.48 19.22 -2.84
CA SER A 42 -5.67 19.53 -3.64
C SER A 42 -5.37 19.62 -5.14
N VAL A 43 -4.24 20.24 -5.53
CA VAL A 43 -3.80 20.32 -6.92
C VAL A 43 -3.52 18.92 -7.46
N TYR A 44 -2.79 18.08 -6.74
CA TYR A 44 -2.52 16.71 -7.18
C TYR A 44 -3.80 15.89 -7.36
N GLU A 45 -4.70 15.93 -6.38
CA GLU A 45 -5.99 15.25 -6.46
C GLU A 45 -6.82 15.74 -7.64
N SER A 46 -6.79 17.05 -7.92
CA SER A 46 -7.48 17.59 -9.10
C SER A 46 -6.85 17.12 -10.41
N LEU A 47 -5.53 16.89 -10.45
CA LEU A 47 -4.85 16.39 -11.65
C LEU A 47 -5.14 14.91 -11.90
N LEU A 48 -5.44 14.12 -10.87
CA LEU A 48 -5.90 12.74 -11.02
C LEU A 48 -7.27 12.64 -11.71
N ASP A 49 -8.03 13.74 -11.83
CA ASP A 49 -9.27 13.77 -12.61
C ASP A 49 -9.01 13.79 -14.13
N TYR A 50 -7.76 13.95 -14.58
CA TYR A 50 -7.44 14.18 -15.98
C TYR A 50 -6.49 13.13 -16.55
N GLN A 51 -6.83 12.62 -17.74
CA GLN A 51 -5.90 11.85 -18.54
C GLN A 51 -5.21 12.75 -19.58
N PRO A 52 -3.87 12.71 -19.67
CA PRO A 52 -3.15 13.38 -20.75
C PRO A 52 -3.42 12.65 -22.07
N VAL A 53 -4.04 13.32 -23.03
CA VAL A 53 -4.31 12.76 -24.35
C VAL A 53 -3.66 13.62 -25.43
N PHE A 54 -3.11 12.94 -26.45
CA PHE A 54 -2.56 13.59 -27.63
C PHE A 54 -3.53 13.38 -28.80
N LYS A 55 -4.19 14.46 -29.22
CA LYS A 55 -5.14 14.45 -30.35
C LYS A 55 -4.44 14.97 -31.60
N ASN A 56 -4.61 14.28 -32.72
CA ASN A 56 -4.16 14.79 -34.02
C ASN A 56 -5.31 15.60 -34.65
N VAL A 57 -5.20 16.92 -34.61
CA VAL A 57 -6.17 17.84 -35.21
C VAL A 57 -5.52 18.48 -36.44
N ASN A 58 -6.01 18.13 -37.64
CA ASN A 58 -5.51 18.64 -38.92
C ASN A 58 -3.98 18.44 -39.13
N GLY A 59 -3.43 17.31 -38.67
CA GLY A 59 -1.99 17.03 -38.78
C GLY A 59 -1.14 17.61 -37.65
N ILE A 60 -1.75 18.33 -36.70
CA ILE A 60 -1.08 18.92 -35.54
C ILE A 60 -1.41 18.08 -34.31
N ILE A 61 -0.36 17.58 -33.65
CA ILE A 61 -0.51 16.91 -32.35
C ILE A 61 -0.79 17.98 -31.29
N GLN A 62 -1.98 17.94 -30.70
CA GLN A 62 -2.39 18.78 -29.58
C GLN A 62 -2.44 17.95 -28.31
N PHE A 63 -1.89 18.50 -27.22
CA PHE A 63 -2.06 17.97 -25.89
C PHE A 63 -3.36 18.50 -25.29
N ASP A 64 -4.13 17.61 -24.69
CA ASP A 64 -5.37 17.93 -23.99
C ASP A 64 -5.44 17.15 -22.67
N LEU A 65 -6.08 17.74 -21.67
CA LEU A 65 -6.38 17.08 -20.39
C LEU A 65 -7.85 16.71 -20.43
N GLN A 66 -8.14 15.47 -20.83
CA GLN A 66 -9.51 15.00 -20.88
C GLN A 66 -9.93 14.59 -19.47
N ALA A 67 -11.03 15.16 -18.97
CA ALA A 67 -11.63 14.74 -17.71
C ALA A 67 -11.99 13.25 -17.83
N GLY A 68 -11.29 12.42 -17.06
CA GLY A 68 -11.48 10.98 -16.98
C GLY A 68 -12.21 10.58 -15.71
N THR A 69 -12.44 9.29 -15.54
CA THR A 69 -12.98 8.72 -14.29
C THR A 69 -11.89 8.32 -13.29
N GLU A 70 -10.63 8.74 -13.48
CA GLU A 70 -9.48 8.24 -12.70
C GLU A 70 -9.58 8.48 -11.18
N ARG A 71 -10.33 9.48 -10.72
CA ARG A 71 -10.65 9.62 -9.29
C ARG A 71 -11.43 8.45 -8.71
N LYS A 72 -12.31 7.83 -9.50
CA LYS A 72 -13.07 6.62 -9.14
C LYS A 72 -12.28 5.33 -9.34
N SER A 73 -11.04 5.38 -9.82
CA SER A 73 -10.22 4.18 -10.01
C SER A 73 -8.94 4.18 -9.15
N THR A 74 -8.50 5.36 -8.73
CA THR A 74 -7.39 5.54 -7.79
C THR A 74 -7.81 5.45 -6.33
N GLY A 75 -9.07 5.74 -6.00
CA GLY A 75 -9.60 5.70 -4.63
C GLY A 75 -8.98 6.77 -3.70
N SER A 76 -8.30 7.77 -4.26
CA SER A 76 -7.67 8.86 -3.51
C SER A 76 -8.73 9.88 -3.07
N TYR A 77 -9.05 9.88 -1.77
CA TYR A 77 -9.96 10.84 -1.18
C TYR A 77 -9.23 11.73 -0.18
N TYR A 78 -9.22 13.04 -0.43
CA TYR A 78 -8.77 14.01 0.56
C TYR A 78 -9.61 13.83 1.84
N THR A 79 -8.93 13.67 2.97
CA THR A 79 -9.59 13.37 4.25
C THR A 79 -9.78 14.67 5.03
N PRO A 80 -11.01 15.01 5.44
CA PRO A 80 -11.28 16.19 6.25
C PRO A 80 -10.41 16.24 7.53
N PRO A 81 -9.86 17.42 7.90
CA PRO A 81 -8.99 17.57 9.07
C PRO A 81 -9.63 17.10 10.39
N GLU A 82 -10.95 17.21 10.54
CA GLU A 82 -11.67 16.77 11.73
C GLU A 82 -11.62 15.26 11.92
N LEU A 83 -11.73 14.49 10.83
CA LEU A 83 -11.61 13.03 10.86
C LEU A 83 -10.18 12.60 11.16
N VAL A 84 -9.21 13.28 10.57
CA VAL A 84 -7.79 13.06 10.85
C VAL A 84 -7.48 13.34 12.32
N SER A 85 -7.97 14.46 12.85
CA SER A 85 -7.77 14.86 14.25
C SER A 85 -8.30 13.81 15.22
N GLU A 86 -9.48 13.23 14.94
CA GLU A 86 -10.03 12.18 15.79
C GLU A 86 -9.17 10.90 15.76
N LEU A 87 -8.66 10.50 14.59
CA LEU A 87 -7.75 9.34 14.49
C LEU A 87 -6.39 9.59 15.15
N ILE A 88 -5.86 10.81 15.08
CA ILE A 88 -4.66 11.21 15.84
C ILE A 88 -4.91 11.06 17.35
N LYS A 89 -6.08 11.51 17.82
CA LYS A 89 -6.47 11.45 19.22
C LYS A 89 -6.71 10.02 19.71
N SER A 90 -7.30 9.14 18.89
CA SER A 90 -7.65 7.77 19.29
C SER A 90 -6.49 6.77 19.13
N ALA A 91 -5.61 6.98 18.15
CA ALA A 91 -4.52 6.06 17.82
C ALA A 91 -3.13 6.57 18.23
N LEU A 92 -2.74 7.80 17.84
CA LEU A 92 -1.37 8.30 18.03
C LEU A 92 -1.12 8.80 19.46
N LEU A 93 -1.93 9.73 19.95
CA LEU A 93 -1.71 10.36 21.26
C LEU A 93 -1.64 9.36 22.43
N PRO A 94 -2.44 8.28 22.46
CA PRO A 94 -2.32 7.27 23.51
C PRO A 94 -0.97 6.55 23.48
N VAL A 95 -0.43 6.24 22.31
CA VAL A 95 0.91 5.64 22.17
C VAL A 95 1.98 6.61 22.66
N VAL A 96 1.85 7.90 22.34
CA VAL A 96 2.75 8.94 22.87
C VAL A 96 2.69 8.99 24.39
N ALA A 97 1.49 9.01 24.97
CA ALA A 97 1.30 9.03 26.42
C ALA A 97 1.95 7.81 27.10
N ASP A 98 1.73 6.61 26.57
CA ASP A 98 2.31 5.36 27.10
C ASP A 98 3.84 5.40 27.07
N ARG A 99 4.44 5.91 25.98
CA ARG A 99 5.90 6.07 25.86
C ARG A 99 6.47 7.08 26.85
N LEU A 100 5.78 8.20 27.04
CA LEU A 100 6.21 9.25 27.96
C LEU A 100 6.10 8.85 29.43
N GLN A 101 5.17 7.96 29.79
CA GLN A 101 5.07 7.41 31.15
C GLN A 101 6.27 6.54 31.53
N LEU A 102 6.87 5.86 30.56
CA LEU A 102 8.03 4.98 30.78
C LEU A 102 9.36 5.75 30.88
N ALA A 103 9.40 6.98 30.35
CA ALA A 103 10.59 7.83 30.32
C ALA A 103 10.62 8.84 31.48
N LYS A 104 11.76 8.96 32.17
CA LYS A 104 11.87 9.78 33.39
C LYS A 104 12.44 11.15 33.07
N THR A 105 13.54 11.19 32.32
CA THR A 105 14.25 12.44 32.03
C THR A 105 13.72 13.10 30.76
N LYS A 106 13.99 14.41 30.62
CA LYS A 106 13.67 15.18 29.40
C LYS A 106 14.31 14.59 28.14
N VAL A 107 15.54 14.08 28.25
CA VAL A 107 16.27 13.44 27.15
C VAL A 107 15.63 12.10 26.78
N GLU A 108 15.33 11.26 27.76
CA GLU A 108 14.63 9.98 27.53
C GLU A 108 13.25 10.19 26.91
N LYS A 109 12.50 11.20 27.37
CA LYS A 109 11.18 11.54 26.82
C LYS A 109 11.25 12.01 25.38
N ALA A 110 12.21 12.86 25.05
CA ALA A 110 12.44 13.30 23.68
C ALA A 110 12.82 12.12 22.76
N GLN A 111 13.71 11.22 23.24
CA GLN A 111 14.07 10.01 22.50
C GLN A 111 12.87 9.07 22.34
N ALA A 112 12.06 8.90 23.37
CA ALA A 112 10.88 8.04 23.34
C ALA A 112 9.85 8.49 22.29
N ILE A 113 9.73 9.79 22.02
CA ILE A 113 8.93 10.32 20.91
C ILE A 113 9.60 9.99 19.57
N LEU A 114 10.90 10.24 19.43
CA LEU A 114 11.64 10.00 18.19
C LEU A 114 11.69 8.52 17.80
N ASP A 115 11.56 7.62 18.77
CA ASP A 115 11.52 6.17 18.55
C ASP A 115 10.13 5.65 18.10
N ILE A 116 9.08 6.49 18.11
CA ILE A 116 7.75 6.11 17.63
C ILE A 116 7.77 5.98 16.12
N THR A 117 7.20 4.89 15.61
CA THR A 117 7.07 4.61 14.18
C THR A 117 5.61 4.75 13.74
N VAL A 118 5.34 5.70 12.83
CA VAL A 118 4.03 5.96 12.25
C VAL A 118 4.06 5.63 10.76
N CYS A 119 3.14 4.80 10.28
CA CYS A 119 3.04 4.46 8.86
C CYS A 119 1.65 4.67 8.29
N ASP A 120 1.62 5.11 7.03
CA ASP A 120 0.44 5.05 6.15
C ASP A 120 0.77 4.14 4.96
N PRO A 121 0.12 2.96 4.81
CA PRO A 121 0.41 2.01 3.74
C PRO A 121 -0.23 2.39 2.39
N ALA A 122 -0.99 3.48 2.32
CA ALA A 122 -1.56 4.03 1.09
C ALA A 122 -1.53 5.56 1.20
N CYS A 123 -0.32 6.12 1.33
CA CYS A 123 -0.15 7.46 1.89
C CYS A 123 -0.62 8.61 1.00
N GLY A 124 -0.81 8.38 -0.29
CA GLY A 124 -1.15 9.43 -1.24
C GLY A 124 -0.19 10.62 -1.12
N SER A 125 -0.74 11.81 -1.01
CA SER A 125 0.00 13.07 -0.79
C SER A 125 0.60 13.23 0.61
N GLY A 126 0.38 12.29 1.53
CA GLY A 126 0.96 12.28 2.87
C GLY A 126 0.15 13.01 3.95
N HIS A 127 -1.15 13.24 3.73
CA HIS A 127 -1.98 14.04 4.64
C HIS A 127 -1.99 13.52 6.10
N PHE A 128 -2.17 12.21 6.30
CA PHE A 128 -2.07 11.59 7.63
C PHE A 128 -0.67 11.67 8.23
N LEU A 129 0.36 11.50 7.40
CA LEU A 129 1.76 11.54 7.82
C LEU A 129 2.17 12.95 8.28
N LEU A 130 1.68 14.00 7.61
CA LEU A 130 1.86 15.39 8.04
C LEU A 130 1.18 15.66 9.38
N ALA A 131 -0.08 15.22 9.53
CA ALA A 131 -0.80 15.40 10.78
C ALA A 131 -0.10 14.68 11.95
N ALA A 132 0.41 13.48 11.71
CA ALA A 132 1.20 12.74 12.70
C ALA A 132 2.52 13.45 13.03
N ALA A 133 3.24 13.95 12.02
CA ALA A 133 4.48 14.71 12.20
C ALA A 133 4.26 16.00 13.00
N ARG A 134 3.18 16.74 12.72
CA ARG A 134 2.76 17.93 13.46
C ARG A 134 2.45 17.60 14.92
N ALA A 135 1.69 16.53 15.17
CA ALA A 135 1.32 16.10 16.52
C ALA A 135 2.55 15.67 17.34
N LEU A 136 3.41 14.81 16.78
CA LEU A 136 4.66 14.38 17.42
C LEU A 136 5.62 15.55 17.63
N GLY A 137 5.77 16.42 16.62
CA GLY A 137 6.63 17.59 16.68
C GLY A 137 6.21 18.60 17.74
N LYS A 138 4.89 18.79 17.95
CA LYS A 138 4.36 19.64 19.03
C LYS A 138 4.76 19.10 20.40
N GLU A 139 4.56 17.80 20.64
CA GLU A 139 4.94 17.17 21.91
C GLU A 139 6.46 17.15 22.11
N LEU A 140 7.23 16.88 21.06
CA LEU A 140 8.69 16.93 21.11
C LEU A 140 9.22 18.33 21.43
N ALA A 141 8.64 19.36 20.82
CA ALA A 141 9.01 20.76 21.08
C ALA A 141 8.72 21.15 22.53
N ARG A 142 7.52 20.82 23.03
CA ARG A 142 7.14 21.07 24.44
C ARG A 142 8.17 20.48 25.40
N ILE A 143 8.56 19.23 25.18
CA ILE A 143 9.53 18.54 26.04
C ILE A 143 10.92 19.12 25.90
N ARG A 144 11.41 19.34 24.67
CA ARG A 144 12.78 19.83 24.41
C ARG A 144 13.01 21.26 24.86
N TYR A 145 12.01 22.13 24.77
CA TYR A 145 12.15 23.55 25.09
C TYR A 145 11.50 23.95 26.42
N ASP A 146 10.72 23.05 27.05
CA ASP A 146 10.00 23.34 28.30
C ASP A 146 8.99 24.50 28.14
N GLU A 147 8.33 24.53 26.97
CA GLU A 147 7.38 25.57 26.54
C GLU A 147 6.04 24.91 26.22
N ASP A 148 4.94 25.29 26.89
CA ASP A 148 3.60 24.73 26.58
C ASP A 148 3.12 25.08 25.15
N GLU A 149 3.52 26.26 24.68
CA GLU A 149 3.30 26.77 23.33
C GLU A 149 4.65 27.17 22.71
N PRO A 150 5.34 26.22 22.04
CA PRO A 150 6.67 26.44 21.49
C PRO A 150 6.70 27.50 20.40
N THR A 151 7.84 28.19 20.27
CA THR A 151 8.04 29.13 19.17
C THR A 151 7.91 28.45 17.79
N PRO A 152 7.53 29.17 16.72
CA PRO A 152 7.44 28.58 15.38
C PRO A 152 8.75 27.95 14.88
N GLU A 153 9.91 28.44 15.35
CA GLU A 153 11.21 27.86 15.02
C GLU A 153 11.45 26.54 15.75
N HIS A 154 11.21 26.49 17.06
CA HIS A 154 11.29 25.27 17.88
C HIS A 154 10.35 24.17 17.38
N LEU A 155 9.14 24.57 16.97
CA LEU A 155 8.15 23.66 16.41
C LEU A 155 8.62 23.07 15.08
N ARG A 156 9.09 23.90 14.12
CA ARG A 156 9.59 23.42 12.83
C ARG A 156 10.80 22.49 12.97
N LEU A 157 11.73 22.81 13.87
CA LEU A 157 12.86 21.94 14.19
C LEU A 157 12.40 20.57 14.73
N SER A 158 11.42 20.56 15.61
CA SER A 158 10.91 19.32 16.22
C SER A 158 10.08 18.50 15.24
N ILE A 159 9.27 19.14 14.39
CA ILE A 159 8.56 18.48 13.30
C ILE A 159 9.55 17.86 12.31
N ARG A 160 10.59 18.60 11.92
CA ARG A 160 11.65 18.08 11.05
C ARG A 160 12.26 16.80 11.61
N ASP A 161 12.60 16.77 12.89
CA ASP A 161 13.17 15.58 13.53
C ASP A 161 12.16 14.42 13.57
N CYS A 162 10.89 14.69 13.85
CA CYS A 162 9.85 13.66 13.78
C CYS A 162 9.68 13.10 12.36
N ILE A 163 9.80 13.94 11.33
CA ILE A 163 9.77 13.49 9.93
C ILE A 163 10.95 12.55 9.62
N ILE A 164 12.15 12.87 10.13
CA ILE A 164 13.35 12.05 9.93
C ILE A 164 13.24 10.70 10.65
N HIS A 165 12.69 10.69 11.87
CA HIS A 165 12.80 9.55 12.78
C HIS A 165 11.53 8.72 12.94
N CYS A 166 10.35 9.28 12.66
CA CYS A 166 9.07 8.66 13.00
C CYS A 166 8.20 8.29 11.80
N ILE A 167 8.33 9.01 10.68
CA ILE A 167 7.35 8.94 9.58
C ILE A 167 7.76 7.93 8.50
N TYR A 168 6.82 7.05 8.14
CA TYR A 168 6.94 6.03 7.09
C TYR A 168 5.70 6.07 6.19
N GLY A 169 5.86 5.77 4.92
CA GLY A 169 4.77 5.82 3.95
C GLY A 169 5.00 4.89 2.78
N VAL A 170 3.93 4.31 2.26
CA VAL A 170 3.96 3.51 1.04
C VAL A 170 2.82 3.96 0.14
N ASP A 171 3.11 4.14 -1.14
CA ASP A 171 2.08 4.33 -2.16
C ASP A 171 2.48 3.65 -3.47
N LYS A 172 1.51 3.12 -4.21
CA LYS A 172 1.76 2.48 -5.50
C LYS A 172 2.08 3.49 -6.60
N ASN A 173 1.60 4.73 -6.47
CA ASN A 173 1.78 5.79 -7.44
C ASN A 173 3.11 6.54 -7.16
N PRO A 174 4.10 6.48 -8.07
CA PRO A 174 5.36 7.17 -7.87
C PRO A 174 5.22 8.68 -7.71
N LEU A 175 4.19 9.30 -8.32
CA LEU A 175 3.95 10.73 -8.17
C LEU A 175 3.41 11.08 -6.77
N ALA A 176 2.55 10.22 -6.19
CA ALA A 176 2.08 10.39 -4.82
C ALA A 176 3.23 10.35 -3.82
N VAL A 177 4.15 9.39 -4.00
CA VAL A 177 5.37 9.25 -3.19
C VAL A 177 6.22 10.52 -3.23
N GLU A 178 6.48 11.07 -4.42
CA GLU A 178 7.28 12.30 -4.54
C GLU A 178 6.55 13.51 -3.95
N LEU A 179 5.24 13.61 -4.14
CA LEU A 179 4.43 14.66 -3.53
C LEU A 179 4.44 14.58 -2.00
N CYS A 180 4.31 13.38 -1.43
CA CYS A 180 4.42 13.14 0.00
C CYS A 180 5.78 13.61 0.55
N LYS A 181 6.88 13.33 -0.16
CA LYS A 181 8.21 13.82 0.25
C LYS A 181 8.28 15.35 0.21
N VAL A 182 7.78 15.98 -0.86
CA VAL A 182 7.75 17.46 -0.97
C VAL A 182 6.93 18.07 0.16
N ALA A 183 5.74 17.52 0.42
CA ALA A 183 4.87 17.92 1.50
C ALA A 183 5.58 17.89 2.87
N LEU A 184 6.22 16.76 3.20
CA LEU A 184 6.99 16.61 4.43
C LEU A 184 8.17 17.60 4.50
N TRP A 185 8.86 17.84 3.39
CA TRP A 185 9.95 18.82 3.34
C TRP A 185 9.49 20.25 3.56
N MET A 186 8.35 20.66 3.01
CA MET A 186 7.81 22.00 3.26
C MET A 186 7.42 22.17 4.72
N GLU A 187 6.80 21.15 5.32
CA GLU A 187 6.36 21.16 6.70
C GLU A 187 7.54 21.22 7.68
N GLY A 188 8.59 20.43 7.44
CA GLY A 188 9.81 20.36 8.25
C GLY A 188 10.94 21.29 7.79
N HIS A 189 10.65 22.31 6.99
CA HIS A 189 11.68 23.21 6.45
C HIS A 189 12.30 24.09 7.56
N VAL A 190 13.64 24.12 7.61
CA VAL A 190 14.42 24.93 8.55
C VAL A 190 15.51 25.67 7.78
N GLN A 191 15.62 26.98 8.01
CA GLN A 191 16.63 27.82 7.36
C GLN A 191 18.05 27.30 7.67
N GLY A 192 18.89 27.19 6.63
CA GLY A 192 20.27 26.73 6.76
C GLY A 192 20.45 25.21 6.85
N LYS A 193 19.38 24.41 6.90
CA LYS A 193 19.44 22.94 6.84
C LYS A 193 19.01 22.43 5.45
N PRO A 194 19.59 21.33 4.96
CA PRO A 194 19.19 20.72 3.68
C PRO A 194 17.82 20.02 3.79
N LEU A 195 17.26 19.59 2.66
CA LEU A 195 16.12 18.67 2.67
C LEU A 195 16.56 17.30 3.24
N THR A 196 15.70 16.68 4.05
CA THR A 196 15.98 15.41 4.74
C THR A 196 15.97 14.22 3.77
N PHE A 197 16.68 13.14 4.11
CA PHE A 197 16.72 11.95 3.27
C PHE A 197 15.55 11.00 3.57
N LEU A 198 14.55 10.93 2.69
CA LEU A 198 13.28 10.21 2.94
C LEU A 198 13.14 8.87 2.19
N ASP A 199 14.01 8.53 1.23
CA ASP A 199 13.83 7.36 0.34
C ASP A 199 13.85 6.01 1.07
N HIS A 200 14.44 5.94 2.27
CA HIS A 200 14.43 4.74 3.08
C HIS A 200 13.12 4.53 3.85
N ARG A 201 12.23 5.53 3.92
CA ARG A 201 11.00 5.52 4.73
C ARG A 201 9.72 5.78 3.93
N ILE A 202 9.80 6.60 2.88
CA ILE A 202 8.69 6.87 1.96
C ILE A 202 8.97 6.10 0.66
N LYS A 203 8.18 5.06 0.40
CA LYS A 203 8.44 4.03 -0.61
C LYS A 203 7.37 4.01 -1.70
N CYS A 204 7.81 3.69 -2.92
CA CYS A 204 6.91 3.34 -4.02
C CYS A 204 6.72 1.82 -4.06
N GLY A 205 5.47 1.36 -3.91
CA GLY A 205 5.13 -0.06 -3.82
C GLY A 205 3.63 -0.29 -3.67
N ASP A 206 3.14 -1.42 -4.16
CA ASP A 206 1.81 -1.93 -3.82
C ASP A 206 1.87 -2.66 -2.48
N SER A 207 1.43 -1.97 -1.43
CA SER A 207 1.36 -2.49 -0.07
C SER A 207 0.63 -3.83 0.06
N LEU A 208 -0.28 -4.18 -0.87
CA LEU A 208 -1.04 -5.42 -0.87
C LEU A 208 -0.36 -6.57 -1.61
N VAL A 209 0.68 -6.32 -2.41
CA VAL A 209 1.32 -7.34 -3.26
C VAL A 209 2.78 -7.55 -2.90
N GLY A 210 3.13 -8.78 -2.52
CA GLY A 210 4.49 -9.20 -2.22
C GLY A 210 4.62 -10.02 -0.93
N VAL A 211 5.84 -10.44 -0.62
CA VAL A 211 6.14 -11.27 0.55
C VAL A 211 6.02 -10.48 1.85
N PHE A 212 5.21 -11.02 2.76
CA PHE A 212 5.01 -10.48 4.12
C PHE A 212 5.80 -11.26 5.18
N ASP A 213 5.83 -12.58 5.06
CA ASP A 213 6.66 -13.46 5.89
C ASP A 213 7.65 -14.19 4.99
N LEU A 214 8.96 -14.02 5.24
CA LEU A 214 10.01 -14.64 4.43
C LEU A 214 10.07 -16.17 4.60
N THR A 215 9.34 -16.74 5.56
CA THR A 215 9.23 -18.20 5.70
C THR A 215 8.60 -18.86 4.47
N VAL A 216 7.72 -18.16 3.73
CA VAL A 216 7.09 -18.68 2.50
C VAL A 216 8.13 -19.06 1.43
N LEU A 217 9.30 -18.43 1.45
CA LEU A 217 10.40 -18.77 0.53
C LEU A 217 11.00 -20.15 0.80
N LYS A 218 10.80 -20.71 1.99
CA LYS A 218 11.23 -22.07 2.37
C LYS A 218 10.21 -23.11 1.88
N ASP A 219 8.92 -22.78 1.93
CA ASP A 219 7.83 -23.67 1.53
C ASP A 219 7.67 -23.79 0.01
N GLY A 220 8.29 -22.86 -0.72
CA GLY A 220 8.21 -22.75 -2.17
C GLY A 220 7.00 -21.96 -2.64
N ILE A 221 6.77 -21.99 -3.94
CA ILE A 221 5.68 -21.27 -4.59
C ILE A 221 4.39 -22.09 -4.47
N PRO A 222 3.28 -21.56 -3.91
CA PRO A 222 2.02 -22.29 -3.83
C PRO A 222 1.52 -22.77 -5.20
N ASP A 223 0.95 -23.97 -5.26
CA ASP A 223 0.44 -24.53 -6.52
C ASP A 223 -0.70 -23.68 -7.13
N ASP A 224 -1.39 -22.91 -6.28
CA ASP A 224 -2.46 -22.01 -6.70
C ASP A 224 -1.96 -20.71 -7.36
N ALA A 225 -0.67 -20.39 -7.28
CA ALA A 225 -0.05 -19.35 -8.12
C ALA A 225 -0.22 -19.67 -9.62
N TYR A 226 -0.30 -20.96 -9.95
CA TYR A 226 -0.45 -21.49 -11.31
C TYR A 226 -1.92 -21.73 -11.72
N GLN A 227 -2.90 -21.22 -10.99
CA GLN A 227 -4.27 -21.15 -11.53
C GLN A 227 -4.29 -20.20 -12.74
N PRO A 228 -4.91 -20.61 -13.86
CA PRO A 228 -5.03 -19.74 -15.02
C PRO A 228 -6.02 -18.61 -14.74
N VAL A 229 -5.67 -17.41 -15.22
CA VAL A 229 -6.52 -16.22 -15.21
C VAL A 229 -6.85 -15.79 -16.65
N SER A 230 -7.54 -14.67 -16.82
CA SER A 230 -7.88 -14.16 -18.15
C SER A 230 -6.64 -13.95 -19.02
N GLY A 231 -6.67 -14.45 -20.26
CA GLY A 231 -5.54 -14.40 -21.20
C GLY A 231 -4.63 -15.64 -21.16
N ASP A 232 -4.73 -16.52 -20.17
CA ASP A 232 -3.88 -17.69 -20.05
C ASP A 232 -4.30 -18.89 -20.91
N GLU A 233 -3.32 -19.63 -21.43
CA GLU A 233 -3.53 -20.95 -22.01
C GLU A 233 -3.59 -22.01 -20.90
N LYS A 234 -4.81 -22.44 -20.55
CA LYS A 234 -5.06 -23.42 -19.47
C LYS A 234 -4.15 -24.67 -19.49
N PRO A 235 -3.83 -25.29 -20.64
CA PRO A 235 -2.91 -26.44 -20.67
C PRO A 235 -1.50 -26.10 -20.17
N ILE A 236 -1.00 -24.89 -20.45
CA ILE A 236 0.33 -24.41 -20.02
C ILE A 236 0.33 -24.20 -18.51
N ALA A 237 -0.68 -23.49 -17.98
CA ALA A 237 -0.85 -23.28 -16.54
C ALA A 237 -0.90 -24.63 -15.78
N ALA A 238 -1.66 -25.59 -16.29
CA ALA A 238 -1.75 -26.94 -15.72
C ALA A 238 -0.42 -27.69 -15.73
N ALA A 239 0.38 -27.56 -16.81
CA ALA A 239 1.70 -28.15 -16.90
C ALA A 239 2.66 -27.57 -15.87
N TYR A 240 2.69 -26.24 -15.71
CA TYR A 240 3.50 -25.57 -14.69
C TYR A 240 3.05 -25.91 -13.27
N LYS A 241 1.73 -25.99 -13.01
CA LYS A 241 1.18 -26.45 -11.73
C LYS A 241 1.67 -27.85 -11.37
N LYS A 242 1.59 -28.79 -12.32
CA LYS A 242 2.05 -30.18 -12.12
C LYS A 242 3.55 -30.24 -11.86
N ARG A 243 4.34 -29.48 -12.62
CA ARG A 243 5.80 -29.38 -12.45
C ARG A 243 6.15 -28.83 -11.07
N ASN A 244 5.58 -27.69 -10.68
CA ASN A 244 5.83 -27.05 -9.38
C ASN A 244 5.48 -27.98 -8.22
N LYS A 245 4.33 -28.66 -8.29
CA LYS A 245 3.91 -29.63 -7.28
C LYS A 245 4.92 -30.76 -7.12
N SER A 246 5.43 -31.30 -8.23
CA SER A 246 6.47 -32.34 -8.19
C SER A 246 7.77 -31.81 -7.56
N GLU A 247 8.20 -30.60 -7.92
CA GLU A 247 9.42 -29.98 -7.40
C GLU A 247 9.34 -29.68 -5.90
N ARG A 248 8.17 -29.22 -5.41
CA ARG A 248 7.92 -28.99 -3.98
C ARG A 248 7.94 -30.28 -3.17
N ASN A 249 7.34 -31.35 -3.68
CA ASN A 249 7.30 -32.64 -3.00
C ASN A 249 8.69 -33.30 -2.94
N SER A 250 9.46 -33.24 -4.04
CA SER A 250 10.85 -33.73 -4.07
C SER A 250 11.74 -33.00 -3.06
N ASN A 251 11.39 -31.77 -2.68
CA ASN A 251 12.11 -30.96 -1.71
C ASN A 251 11.79 -31.32 -0.24
N GLN A 252 10.83 -32.20 0.05
CA GLN A 252 10.66 -32.77 1.40
C GLN A 252 11.75 -33.81 1.73
N LEU A 253 12.47 -34.31 0.72
CA LEU A 253 13.51 -35.34 0.85
C LEU A 253 14.95 -34.77 0.85
N SER A 254 15.12 -33.46 0.70
CA SER A 254 16.42 -32.78 0.71
C SER A 254 16.81 -32.31 2.12
N ILE A 255 18.13 -32.30 2.41
CA ILE A 255 18.68 -31.82 3.68
C ILE A 255 18.21 -30.38 3.94
N PRO A 256 17.67 -30.05 5.13
CA PRO A 256 17.19 -28.70 5.43
C PRO A 256 18.34 -27.69 5.25
N PHE A 257 18.22 -26.83 4.23
CA PHE A 257 19.10 -25.68 4.12
C PHE A 257 18.73 -24.69 5.24
N GLN A 258 19.49 -24.72 6.33
CA GLN A 258 19.32 -23.91 7.54
C GLN A 258 19.72 -22.43 7.37
N SER A 259 19.54 -21.85 6.19
CA SER A 259 19.62 -20.39 6.04
C SER A 259 18.22 -19.83 6.20
N SER A 260 17.86 -19.44 7.43
CA SER A 260 16.82 -18.43 7.58
C SER A 260 17.29 -17.16 6.88
N PRO A 261 16.40 -16.44 6.17
CA PRO A 261 16.72 -15.13 5.62
C PRO A 261 17.31 -14.24 6.71
N ASP A 262 18.62 -14.00 6.65
CA ASP A 262 19.29 -13.19 7.68
C ASP A 262 19.04 -11.71 7.37
N LEU A 263 18.02 -11.15 8.03
CA LEU A 263 17.72 -9.73 7.92
C LEU A 263 18.70 -8.85 8.70
N GLN A 264 19.66 -9.40 9.45
CA GLN A 264 20.53 -8.60 10.31
C GLN A 264 21.33 -7.56 9.52
N GLN A 265 21.94 -7.93 8.39
CA GLN A 265 22.71 -6.95 7.61
C GLN A 265 21.82 -5.90 6.95
N ILE A 266 20.63 -6.31 6.47
CA ILE A 266 19.66 -5.40 5.85
C ILE A 266 19.14 -4.40 6.91
N ALA A 267 18.81 -4.89 8.11
CA ALA A 267 18.40 -4.08 9.25
C ALA A 267 19.52 -3.15 9.72
N GLU A 268 20.78 -3.61 9.72
CA GLU A 268 21.92 -2.82 10.17
C GLU A 268 22.16 -1.61 9.26
N VAL A 269 22.02 -1.76 7.94
CA VAL A 269 22.08 -0.61 7.02
C VAL A 269 20.98 0.41 7.35
N ASP A 270 19.75 -0.05 7.57
CA ASP A 270 18.62 0.83 7.92
C ASP A 270 18.84 1.57 9.25
N ARG A 271 19.48 0.91 10.22
CA ARG A 271 19.92 1.53 11.48
C ARG A 271 20.92 2.65 11.23
N ILE A 272 21.96 2.38 10.43
CA ILE A 272 23.00 3.35 10.08
C ILE A 272 22.38 4.56 9.35
N LEU A 273 21.43 4.32 8.43
CA LEU A 273 20.73 5.40 7.72
C LEU A 273 19.89 6.27 8.67
N THR A 274 19.28 5.66 9.69
CA THR A 274 18.49 6.40 10.70
C THR A 274 19.38 7.21 11.65
N GLU A 275 20.54 6.68 12.05
CA GLU A 275 21.45 7.34 13.00
C GLU A 275 22.33 8.43 12.37
N LEU A 276 22.60 8.33 11.06
CA LEU A 276 23.36 9.38 10.37
C LEU A 276 22.58 10.71 10.42
N PRO A 277 23.23 11.85 10.73
CA PRO A 277 22.57 13.15 10.78
C PRO A 277 22.13 13.64 9.41
N ASP A 278 21.16 14.55 9.34
CA ASP A 278 20.65 15.19 8.11
C ASP A 278 20.93 16.71 8.08
N ASP A 279 21.94 17.15 8.82
CA ASP A 279 22.20 18.59 9.04
C ASP A 279 23.02 19.26 7.95
N THR A 280 23.69 18.48 7.10
CA THR A 280 24.56 19.00 6.02
C THR A 280 24.27 18.31 4.69
N PRO A 281 24.44 19.00 3.55
CA PRO A 281 24.30 18.38 2.23
C PRO A 281 25.18 17.14 2.03
N ASP A 282 26.37 17.10 2.64
CA ASP A 282 27.27 15.94 2.55
C ASP A 282 26.73 14.73 3.30
N ASN A 283 26.06 14.92 4.43
CA ASN A 283 25.39 13.83 5.11
C ASN A 283 24.25 13.24 4.27
N ILE A 284 23.45 14.10 3.62
CA ILE A 284 22.38 13.67 2.70
C ILE A 284 22.95 12.85 1.54
N ARG A 285 24.05 13.33 0.92
CA ARG A 285 24.76 12.59 -0.14
C ARG A 285 25.26 11.24 0.36
N ARG A 286 25.84 11.19 1.57
CA ARG A 286 26.33 9.96 2.18
C ARG A 286 25.21 8.95 2.41
N LYS A 287 24.06 9.38 2.94
CA LYS A 287 22.88 8.50 3.09
C LYS A 287 22.40 7.96 1.75
N ASN A 288 22.28 8.82 0.73
CA ASN A 288 21.87 8.40 -0.61
C ASN A 288 22.83 7.34 -1.20
N VAL A 289 24.14 7.56 -1.10
CA VAL A 289 25.16 6.61 -1.57
C VAL A 289 25.07 5.28 -0.81
N LEU A 290 24.96 5.32 0.53
CA LEU A 290 24.83 4.11 1.35
C LEU A 290 23.57 3.32 1.00
N TYR A 291 22.44 4.02 0.89
CA TYR A 291 21.16 3.42 0.53
C TYR A 291 21.21 2.77 -0.86
N LYS A 292 21.71 3.48 -1.89
CA LYS A 292 21.87 2.92 -3.24
C LYS A 292 22.81 1.71 -3.25
N LYS A 293 23.96 1.79 -2.57
CA LYS A 293 24.91 0.67 -2.47
C LYS A 293 24.27 -0.55 -1.81
N SER A 294 23.50 -0.34 -0.75
CA SER A 294 22.82 -1.43 -0.02
C SER A 294 21.77 -2.18 -0.84
N ARG A 295 21.32 -1.58 -1.95
CA ARG A 295 20.34 -2.17 -2.89
C ARG A 295 20.95 -2.56 -4.24
N GLY A 296 22.26 -2.44 -4.40
CA GLY A 296 22.96 -2.85 -5.62
C GLY A 296 22.91 -4.36 -5.84
N THR A 297 23.21 -4.82 -7.05
CA THR A 297 23.12 -6.24 -7.47
C THR A 297 23.94 -7.20 -6.62
N ASP A 298 25.02 -6.71 -6.00
CA ASP A 298 25.93 -7.51 -5.18
C ASP A 298 25.54 -7.52 -3.68
N SER A 299 24.40 -6.93 -3.34
CA SER A 299 23.92 -6.80 -1.96
C SER A 299 23.09 -8.00 -1.51
N GLN A 300 23.07 -8.24 -0.20
CA GLN A 300 22.16 -9.21 0.39
C GLN A 300 20.68 -8.83 0.17
N TRP A 301 20.37 -7.53 0.21
CA TRP A 301 19.03 -7.03 -0.10
C TRP A 301 18.61 -7.46 -1.50
N TRP A 302 19.46 -7.28 -2.52
CA TRP A 302 19.14 -7.67 -3.90
C TRP A 302 18.86 -9.17 -4.04
N SER A 303 19.67 -10.02 -3.39
CA SER A 303 19.45 -11.47 -3.38
C SER A 303 18.12 -11.86 -2.71
N GLN A 304 17.83 -11.29 -1.54
CA GLN A 304 16.56 -11.57 -0.85
C GLN A 304 15.36 -11.02 -1.63
N ASN A 305 15.49 -9.82 -2.18
CA ASN A 305 14.46 -9.15 -2.96
C ASN A 305 14.16 -9.93 -4.25
N THR A 306 15.19 -10.42 -4.95
CA THR A 306 15.02 -11.28 -6.13
C THR A 306 14.35 -12.61 -5.76
N SER A 307 14.67 -13.20 -4.60
CA SER A 307 13.97 -14.40 -4.12
C SER A 307 12.48 -14.14 -3.88
N CYS A 308 12.14 -13.00 -3.29
CA CYS A 308 10.76 -12.57 -3.09
C CYS A 308 10.05 -12.24 -4.41
N HIS A 309 10.75 -11.64 -5.38
CA HIS A 309 10.24 -11.42 -6.73
C HIS A 309 9.94 -12.74 -7.44
N LEU A 310 10.85 -13.73 -7.40
CA LEU A 310 10.62 -15.05 -8.00
C LEU A 310 9.36 -15.71 -7.45
N TRP A 311 9.17 -15.65 -6.13
CA TRP A 311 7.99 -16.20 -5.46
C TRP A 311 6.71 -15.45 -5.87
N THR A 312 6.72 -14.12 -5.82
CA THR A 312 5.56 -13.28 -6.11
C THR A 312 5.21 -13.32 -7.60
N ALA A 313 6.21 -13.33 -8.48
CA ALA A 313 6.03 -13.30 -9.93
C ALA A 313 5.26 -14.51 -10.47
N ALA A 314 5.31 -15.68 -9.81
CA ALA A 314 4.53 -16.83 -10.24
C ALA A 314 3.01 -16.58 -10.21
N PHE A 315 2.52 -15.73 -9.31
CA PHE A 315 1.10 -15.34 -9.26
C PHE A 315 0.71 -14.40 -10.41
N PHE A 316 1.67 -13.70 -11.01
CA PHE A 316 1.47 -12.71 -12.06
C PHE A 316 2.00 -13.18 -13.43
N ALA A 317 2.51 -14.41 -13.50
CA ALA A 317 3.05 -14.96 -14.73
C ALA A 317 1.93 -15.23 -15.73
N GLU A 318 2.13 -14.77 -16.96
CA GLU A 318 1.24 -15.03 -18.10
C GLU A 318 1.58 -16.41 -18.69
N PHE A 319 0.65 -17.36 -18.63
CA PHE A 319 0.81 -18.73 -19.11
C PHE A 319 0.52 -18.84 -20.61
N THR A 320 1.38 -18.23 -21.43
CA THR A 320 1.31 -18.24 -22.90
C THR A 320 2.40 -19.11 -23.52
N ARG A 321 2.20 -19.57 -24.76
CA ARG A 321 3.25 -20.27 -25.54
C ARG A 321 4.54 -19.45 -25.63
N GLU A 322 4.43 -18.13 -25.75
CA GLU A 322 5.59 -17.24 -25.84
C GLU A 322 6.45 -17.33 -24.57
N ASN A 323 5.85 -17.16 -23.40
CA ASN A 323 6.58 -17.21 -22.12
C ASN A 323 7.03 -18.64 -21.77
N MET A 324 6.27 -19.65 -22.19
CA MET A 324 6.69 -21.05 -22.10
C MET A 324 7.93 -21.33 -22.94
N ASN A 325 7.97 -20.88 -24.20
CA ASN A 325 9.12 -21.08 -25.10
C ASN A 325 10.36 -20.30 -24.63
N LYS A 326 10.17 -19.16 -23.96
CA LYS A 326 11.24 -18.40 -23.31
C LYS A 326 11.76 -19.05 -22.03
N SER A 327 11.04 -20.05 -21.48
CA SER A 327 11.34 -20.71 -20.20
C SER A 327 11.56 -19.71 -19.05
N CYS A 328 10.76 -18.64 -19.00
CA CYS A 328 10.96 -17.54 -18.05
C CYS A 328 10.01 -17.55 -16.84
N ILE A 329 9.05 -18.48 -16.79
CA ILE A 329 8.06 -18.56 -15.70
C ILE A 329 8.70 -19.25 -14.48
N PRO A 330 8.77 -18.58 -13.32
CA PRO A 330 9.46 -19.12 -12.15
C PRO A 330 8.72 -20.31 -11.53
N THR A 331 9.50 -21.26 -11.02
CA THR A 331 9.04 -22.44 -10.27
C THR A 331 9.68 -22.52 -8.89
N SER A 332 9.15 -23.38 -8.02
CA SER A 332 9.75 -23.64 -6.71
C SER A 332 11.19 -24.15 -6.82
N ASN A 333 11.52 -24.91 -7.87
CA ASN A 333 12.90 -25.32 -8.09
C ASN A 333 13.81 -24.13 -8.41
N ASP A 334 13.37 -23.20 -9.25
CA ASP A 334 14.17 -22.02 -9.61
C ASP A 334 14.42 -21.12 -8.40
N LEU A 335 13.38 -20.87 -7.59
CA LEU A 335 13.49 -20.15 -6.32
C LEU A 335 14.51 -20.82 -5.38
N ARG A 336 14.41 -22.15 -5.23
CA ARG A 336 15.32 -22.92 -4.39
C ARG A 336 16.76 -22.85 -4.89
N CYS A 337 16.99 -23.08 -6.18
CA CYS A 337 18.31 -23.01 -6.81
C CYS A 337 18.92 -21.62 -6.60
N TYR A 338 18.15 -20.55 -6.85
CA TYR A 338 18.61 -19.18 -6.64
C TYR A 338 19.02 -18.92 -5.18
N ARG A 339 18.19 -19.33 -4.21
CA ARG A 339 18.48 -19.19 -2.77
C ARG A 339 19.70 -20.00 -2.31
N GLN A 340 20.03 -21.07 -3.00
CA GLN A 340 21.22 -21.89 -2.76
C GLN A 340 22.46 -21.40 -3.52
N ASN A 341 22.40 -20.19 -4.11
CA ASN A 341 23.44 -19.63 -4.98
C ASN A 341 23.81 -20.56 -6.15
N GLN A 342 22.86 -21.38 -6.61
CA GLN A 342 23.01 -22.18 -7.82
C GLN A 342 22.63 -21.33 -9.04
N SER A 343 23.28 -21.61 -10.17
CA SER A 343 22.97 -20.93 -11.42
C SER A 343 21.53 -21.21 -11.84
N ILE A 344 20.77 -20.16 -12.09
CA ILE A 344 19.45 -20.22 -12.73
C ILE A 344 19.47 -19.34 -13.98
N ASP A 345 18.56 -19.62 -14.91
CA ASP A 345 18.43 -18.85 -16.13
C ASP A 345 18.07 -17.39 -15.82
N HIS A 346 18.89 -16.45 -16.32
CA HIS A 346 18.70 -15.02 -16.11
C HIS A 346 17.39 -14.49 -16.72
N ARG A 347 16.77 -15.23 -17.65
CA ARG A 347 15.45 -14.89 -18.19
C ARG A 347 14.35 -15.01 -17.13
N ILE A 348 14.51 -15.93 -16.17
CA ILE A 348 13.54 -16.12 -15.08
C ILE A 348 13.63 -14.96 -14.09
N THR A 349 14.84 -14.60 -13.66
CA THR A 349 15.03 -13.43 -12.77
C THR A 349 14.63 -12.14 -13.47
N GLY A 350 15.01 -11.96 -14.74
CA GLY A 350 14.61 -10.80 -15.54
C GLY A 350 13.09 -10.68 -15.70
N TYR A 351 12.38 -11.81 -15.91
CA TYR A 351 10.92 -11.82 -15.98
C TYR A 351 10.28 -11.50 -14.62
N ALA A 352 10.81 -12.04 -13.53
CA ALA A 352 10.34 -11.72 -12.18
C ALA A 352 10.51 -10.24 -11.84
N TRP A 353 11.66 -9.65 -12.20
CA TRP A 353 11.90 -8.20 -12.03
C TRP A 353 11.00 -7.34 -12.93
N LYS A 354 10.74 -7.77 -14.18
CA LYS A 354 9.78 -7.09 -15.07
C LYS A 354 8.38 -7.03 -14.43
N LEU A 355 7.90 -8.15 -13.89
CA LEU A 355 6.60 -8.20 -13.21
C LEU A 355 6.62 -7.39 -11.92
N ALA A 356 7.70 -7.43 -11.16
CA ALA A 356 7.85 -6.64 -9.94
C ALA A 356 7.82 -5.12 -10.20
N GLU A 357 8.44 -4.66 -11.28
CA GLU A 357 8.39 -3.25 -11.68
C GLU A 357 7.00 -2.84 -12.16
N LYS A 358 6.35 -3.70 -12.98
CA LYS A 358 4.99 -3.46 -13.50
C LYS A 358 3.95 -3.38 -12.39
N HIS A 359 3.97 -4.33 -11.47
CA HIS A 359 2.97 -4.48 -10.40
C HIS A 359 3.42 -3.88 -9.05
N ARG A 360 4.60 -3.25 -9.01
CA ARG A 360 5.16 -2.60 -7.83
C ARG A 360 5.22 -3.53 -6.61
N PHE A 361 5.74 -4.75 -6.77
CA PHE A 361 5.86 -5.69 -5.65
C PHE A 361 6.56 -5.05 -4.45
N PHE A 362 5.98 -5.20 -3.27
CA PHE A 362 6.45 -4.61 -2.03
C PHE A 362 6.69 -5.70 -0.97
N HIS A 363 7.94 -5.84 -0.54
CA HIS A 363 8.37 -6.90 0.37
C HIS A 363 8.64 -6.33 1.75
N TRP A 364 7.59 -6.26 2.56
CA TRP A 364 7.56 -5.53 3.83
C TRP A 364 8.78 -5.76 4.75
N PRO A 365 9.23 -7.01 5.01
CA PRO A 365 10.39 -7.25 5.87
C PRO A 365 11.73 -6.78 5.29
N LEU A 366 11.82 -6.60 3.97
CA LEU A 366 13.01 -6.10 3.28
C LEU A 366 13.01 -4.58 3.16
N GLU A 367 11.81 -3.99 3.07
CA GLU A 367 11.64 -2.55 2.92
C GLU A 367 11.71 -1.81 4.26
N PHE A 368 11.17 -2.40 5.32
CA PHE A 368 11.18 -1.86 6.69
C PHE A 368 11.73 -2.88 7.70
N PRO A 369 13.00 -3.29 7.56
CA PRO A 369 13.57 -4.40 8.32
C PRO A 369 13.60 -4.16 9.83
N GLN A 370 13.89 -2.93 10.28
CA GLN A 370 13.93 -2.58 11.70
C GLN A 370 12.55 -2.65 12.36
N VAL A 371 11.52 -2.20 11.66
CA VAL A 371 10.13 -2.22 12.13
C VAL A 371 9.64 -3.66 12.27
N PHE A 372 9.87 -4.49 11.26
CA PHE A 372 9.43 -5.89 11.29
C PHE A 372 10.21 -6.72 12.31
N LYS A 373 11.49 -6.39 12.57
CA LYS A 373 12.26 -6.98 13.68
C LYS A 373 11.68 -6.63 15.06
N ARG A 374 11.01 -5.48 15.20
CA ARG A 374 10.29 -5.05 16.41
C ARG A 374 8.84 -5.53 16.47
N GLY A 375 8.39 -6.30 15.47
CA GLY A 375 7.04 -6.86 15.42
C GLY A 375 5.98 -5.96 14.82
N GLY A 376 6.35 -4.84 14.18
CA GLY A 376 5.43 -3.92 13.50
C GLY A 376 5.57 -2.46 13.93
N PHE A 377 4.75 -1.61 13.30
CA PHE A 377 4.67 -0.18 13.58
C PHE A 377 3.96 0.10 14.90
N ASP A 378 4.33 1.21 15.54
CA ASP A 378 3.66 1.67 16.75
C ASP A 378 2.30 2.28 16.43
N VAL A 379 2.21 2.98 15.29
CA VAL A 379 0.99 3.64 14.85
C VAL A 379 0.79 3.44 13.35
N ILE A 380 -0.42 3.09 12.95
CA ILE A 380 -0.87 3.18 11.56
C ILE A 380 -1.99 4.20 11.44
N LEU A 381 -1.89 5.12 10.48
CA LEU A 381 -2.91 6.14 10.19
C LEU A 381 -3.13 6.19 8.69
N CYS A 382 -4.37 6.01 8.22
CA CYS A 382 -4.62 6.00 6.78
C CYS A 382 -6.10 6.20 6.40
N ASN A 383 -6.31 6.57 5.14
CA ASN A 383 -7.57 6.42 4.43
C ASN A 383 -7.29 5.54 3.20
N PRO A 384 -7.36 4.20 3.32
CA PRO A 384 -7.06 3.32 2.20
C PRO A 384 -8.11 3.48 1.09
N PRO A 385 -7.82 3.04 -0.14
CA PRO A 385 -8.79 3.06 -1.23
C PRO A 385 -10.03 2.21 -0.91
N TRP A 386 -11.19 2.62 -1.42
CA TRP A 386 -12.49 1.96 -1.20
C TRP A 386 -12.98 1.13 -2.40
N GLU A 387 -12.16 1.05 -3.44
CA GLU A 387 -12.44 0.40 -4.70
C GLU A 387 -12.65 -1.10 -4.58
N ILE A 388 -13.38 -1.64 -5.55
CA ILE A 388 -13.43 -3.08 -5.79
C ILE A 388 -12.24 -3.48 -6.66
N LEU A 389 -11.55 -4.55 -6.29
CA LEU A 389 -10.36 -5.01 -7.01
C LEU A 389 -10.73 -5.82 -8.26
N GLU A 390 -11.47 -5.21 -9.17
CA GLU A 390 -11.93 -5.79 -10.44
C GLU A 390 -11.85 -4.76 -11.56
N LEU A 391 -11.71 -5.22 -12.80
CA LEU A 391 -11.73 -4.33 -13.96
C LEU A 391 -13.14 -3.78 -14.20
N HIS A 392 -13.29 -2.46 -14.10
CA HIS A 392 -14.51 -1.76 -14.49
C HIS A 392 -14.47 -1.46 -16.00
N GLU A 393 -15.16 -2.27 -16.81
CA GLU A 393 -15.14 -2.14 -18.27
C GLU A 393 -15.51 -0.74 -18.77
N THR A 394 -16.56 -0.14 -18.20
CA THR A 394 -16.98 1.23 -18.55
C THR A 394 -15.83 2.24 -18.37
N GLU A 395 -15.07 2.14 -17.28
CA GLU A 395 -13.94 3.04 -17.01
C GLU A 395 -12.76 2.74 -17.94
N PHE A 396 -12.47 1.46 -18.17
CA PHE A 396 -11.40 1.05 -19.09
C PHE A 396 -11.61 1.58 -20.51
N PHE A 397 -12.86 1.51 -21.00
CA PHE A 397 -13.19 1.92 -22.37
C PHE A 397 -13.52 3.42 -22.48
N PHE A 398 -13.71 4.16 -21.38
CA PHE A 398 -14.21 5.55 -21.39
C PHE A 398 -13.45 6.47 -22.35
N THR A 399 -12.11 6.41 -22.35
CA THR A 399 -11.24 7.22 -23.23
C THR A 399 -10.74 6.47 -24.46
N LYS A 400 -11.11 5.19 -24.63
CA LYS A 400 -10.57 4.29 -25.65
C LYS A 400 -11.59 3.89 -26.71
N ASP A 401 -12.84 3.69 -26.31
CA ASP A 401 -13.97 3.38 -27.19
C ASP A 401 -15.30 3.75 -26.50
N GLU A 402 -15.84 4.92 -26.89
CA GLU A 402 -17.09 5.45 -26.33
C GLU A 402 -18.28 4.51 -26.56
N ASN A 403 -18.32 3.77 -27.68
CA ASN A 403 -19.43 2.86 -27.98
C ASN A 403 -19.47 1.70 -26.98
N ILE A 404 -18.29 1.21 -26.57
CA ILE A 404 -18.18 0.15 -25.57
C ILE A 404 -18.46 0.70 -24.17
N ALA A 405 -17.87 1.85 -23.83
CA ALA A 405 -18.02 2.48 -22.52
C ALA A 405 -19.50 2.76 -22.19
N PHE A 406 -20.19 3.41 -23.12
CA PHE A 406 -21.56 3.89 -22.95
C PHE A 406 -22.63 2.97 -23.53
N ALA A 407 -22.29 1.71 -23.84
CA ALA A 407 -23.27 0.74 -24.33
C ALA A 407 -24.48 0.60 -23.36
N ASP A 408 -25.69 0.77 -23.90
CA ASP A 408 -26.95 0.83 -23.14
C ASP A 408 -27.23 -0.41 -22.27
N LYS A 409 -26.72 -1.58 -22.69
CA LYS A 409 -26.93 -2.88 -22.03
C LYS A 409 -25.62 -3.63 -21.89
N LYS A 410 -25.50 -4.41 -20.81
CA LYS A 410 -24.32 -5.26 -20.53
C LYS A 410 -24.06 -6.25 -21.66
N GLU A 411 -25.10 -6.89 -22.19
CA GLU A 411 -24.98 -7.87 -23.27
C GLU A 411 -24.48 -7.22 -24.58
N THR A 412 -24.85 -5.96 -24.82
CA THR A 412 -24.34 -5.18 -25.97
C THR A 412 -22.85 -4.92 -25.79
N ARG A 413 -22.43 -4.46 -24.60
CA ARG A 413 -21.02 -4.24 -24.27
C ARG A 413 -20.19 -5.50 -24.48
N GLU A 414 -20.64 -6.63 -23.92
CA GLU A 414 -19.95 -7.92 -24.07
C GLU A 414 -19.81 -8.36 -25.53
N LYS A 415 -20.81 -8.09 -26.38
CA LYS A 415 -20.74 -8.37 -27.82
C LYS A 415 -19.70 -7.48 -28.52
N LEU A 416 -19.68 -6.19 -28.21
CA LEU A 416 -18.69 -5.26 -28.78
C LEU A 416 -17.27 -5.66 -28.36
N ILE A 417 -17.06 -5.97 -27.08
CA ILE A 417 -15.78 -6.44 -26.55
C ILE A 417 -15.34 -7.73 -27.27
N LYS A 418 -16.25 -8.69 -27.49
CA LYS A 418 -15.97 -9.93 -28.23
C LYS A 418 -15.60 -9.71 -29.71
N ASN A 419 -15.98 -8.58 -30.29
CA ASN A 419 -15.64 -8.24 -31.67
C ASN A 419 -14.32 -7.48 -31.80
N LEU A 420 -13.78 -6.91 -30.71
CA LEU A 420 -12.48 -6.22 -30.70
C LEU A 420 -11.32 -7.00 -31.34
N PRO A 421 -11.18 -8.34 -31.20
CA PRO A 421 -10.12 -9.07 -31.89
C PRO A 421 -10.11 -8.90 -33.41
N LYS A 422 -11.26 -8.54 -34.02
CA LYS A 422 -11.40 -8.26 -35.45
C LYS A 422 -11.35 -6.76 -35.71
N ASP A 423 -12.06 -5.97 -34.92
CA ASP A 423 -12.29 -4.55 -35.18
C ASP A 423 -11.11 -3.68 -34.73
N ASN A 424 -10.52 -4.01 -33.58
CA ASN A 424 -9.35 -3.33 -33.01
C ASN A 424 -8.50 -4.29 -32.17
N PRO A 425 -7.63 -5.11 -32.81
CA PRO A 425 -6.82 -6.11 -32.12
C PRO A 425 -5.88 -5.52 -31.06
N SER A 426 -5.42 -4.27 -31.26
CA SER A 426 -4.55 -3.58 -30.30
C SER A 426 -5.28 -3.31 -28.99
N LEU A 427 -6.50 -2.75 -29.07
CA LEU A 427 -7.33 -2.47 -27.90
C LEU A 427 -7.76 -3.76 -27.19
N TRP A 428 -8.02 -4.83 -27.94
CA TRP A 428 -8.29 -6.15 -27.37
C TRP A 428 -7.12 -6.68 -26.53
N ASN A 429 -5.89 -6.59 -27.05
CA ASN A 429 -4.70 -7.04 -26.32
C ASN A 429 -4.48 -6.22 -25.05
N GLU A 430 -4.68 -4.89 -25.12
CA GLU A 430 -4.60 -4.02 -23.95
C GLU A 430 -5.65 -4.38 -22.89
N TYR A 431 -6.90 -4.64 -23.31
CA TYR A 431 -7.97 -5.09 -22.43
C TYR A 431 -7.63 -6.43 -21.77
N LEU A 432 -7.14 -7.41 -22.55
CA LEU A 432 -6.73 -8.71 -22.02
C LEU A 432 -5.58 -8.61 -21.02
N HIS A 433 -4.53 -7.83 -21.31
CA HIS A 433 -3.44 -7.61 -20.36
C HIS A 433 -3.93 -6.95 -19.07
N THR A 434 -4.82 -5.96 -19.17
CA THR A 434 -5.40 -5.30 -17.99
C THR A 434 -6.25 -6.28 -17.17
N LEU A 435 -7.07 -7.09 -17.83
CA LEU A 435 -7.90 -8.10 -17.17
C LEU A 435 -7.03 -9.17 -16.49
N HIS A 436 -5.97 -9.63 -17.15
CA HIS A 436 -4.97 -10.53 -16.58
C HIS A 436 -4.34 -9.94 -15.32
N ASP A 437 -3.99 -8.65 -15.33
CA ASP A 437 -3.39 -7.96 -14.18
C ASP A 437 -4.33 -7.93 -12.96
N PHE A 438 -5.59 -7.53 -13.15
CA PHE A 438 -6.59 -7.54 -12.07
C PHE A 438 -6.84 -8.95 -11.53
N ASP A 439 -6.99 -9.94 -12.42
CA ASP A 439 -7.20 -11.32 -12.00
C ASP A 439 -5.98 -11.90 -11.26
N SER A 440 -4.76 -11.53 -11.67
CA SER A 440 -3.52 -11.94 -11.00
C SER A 440 -3.42 -11.36 -9.59
N ILE A 441 -3.80 -10.08 -9.39
CA ILE A 441 -3.89 -9.48 -8.05
C ILE A 441 -4.88 -10.27 -7.19
N ARG A 442 -6.09 -10.54 -7.68
CA ARG A 442 -7.09 -11.32 -6.92
C ARG A 442 -6.61 -12.74 -6.62
N LYS A 443 -5.94 -13.39 -7.57
CA LYS A 443 -5.31 -14.70 -7.38
C LYS A 443 -4.26 -14.63 -6.27
N PHE A 444 -3.38 -13.63 -6.31
CA PHE A 444 -2.40 -13.39 -5.26
C PHE A 444 -3.06 -13.20 -3.89
N LEU A 445 -4.06 -12.32 -3.77
CA LEU A 445 -4.73 -12.04 -2.50
C LEU A 445 -5.38 -13.28 -1.89
N ARG A 446 -5.90 -14.19 -2.72
CA ARG A 446 -6.54 -15.44 -2.27
C ARG A 446 -5.57 -16.58 -1.96
N ALA A 447 -4.51 -16.71 -2.74
CA ALA A 447 -3.64 -17.88 -2.74
C ALA A 447 -2.26 -17.65 -2.10
N SER A 448 -1.97 -16.43 -1.64
CA SER A 448 -0.73 -16.10 -0.91
C SER A 448 -0.80 -16.41 0.59
N ASP A 449 -1.96 -16.87 1.10
CA ASP A 449 -2.28 -17.04 2.52
C ASP A 449 -2.20 -15.75 3.38
N ARG A 450 -2.04 -14.58 2.73
CA ARG A 450 -1.87 -13.30 3.41
C ARG A 450 -3.18 -12.64 3.88
N PHE A 451 -4.25 -12.81 3.12
CA PHE A 451 -5.54 -12.13 3.33
C PHE A 451 -6.68 -13.12 3.56
N SER A 452 -6.40 -14.11 4.41
CA SER A 452 -7.29 -15.25 4.65
C SER A 452 -8.67 -14.84 5.18
N LEU A 453 -8.78 -13.68 5.84
CA LEU A 453 -10.00 -13.20 6.49
C LEU A 453 -10.83 -12.27 5.61
N THR A 454 -10.21 -11.61 4.62
CA THR A 454 -10.87 -10.56 3.81
C THR A 454 -10.87 -10.82 2.31
N ALA A 455 -10.02 -11.71 1.78
CA ALA A 455 -10.01 -12.07 0.35
C ALA A 455 -11.11 -13.09 -0.03
N LYS A 456 -12.34 -12.89 0.44
CA LYS A 456 -13.51 -13.74 0.16
C LYS A 456 -14.46 -13.08 -0.84
N GLY A 457 -15.10 -13.88 -1.68
CA GLY A 457 -16.09 -13.38 -2.64
C GLY A 457 -15.54 -12.25 -3.52
N ARG A 458 -16.31 -11.15 -3.63
CA ARG A 458 -15.87 -9.91 -4.29
C ARG A 458 -14.96 -9.14 -3.33
N ILE A 459 -13.71 -8.91 -3.75
CA ILE A 459 -12.69 -8.33 -2.87
C ILE A 459 -12.75 -6.80 -2.98
N ASN A 460 -13.00 -6.16 -1.85
CA ASN A 460 -12.85 -4.70 -1.69
C ASN A 460 -11.44 -4.38 -1.21
N SER A 461 -10.84 -3.33 -1.75
CA SER A 461 -9.50 -2.87 -1.36
C SER A 461 -9.43 -2.44 0.11
N TYR A 462 -10.43 -1.68 0.61
CA TYR A 462 -10.47 -1.28 2.02
C TYR A 462 -10.48 -2.48 2.99
N SER A 463 -11.07 -3.61 2.60
CA SER A 463 -11.13 -4.84 3.41
C SER A 463 -9.73 -5.44 3.57
N VAL A 464 -9.03 -5.68 2.46
CA VAL A 464 -7.67 -6.25 2.50
C VAL A 464 -6.65 -5.29 3.11
N PHE A 465 -6.84 -3.98 2.95
CA PHE A 465 -6.06 -2.98 3.70
C PHE A 465 -6.33 -3.06 5.21
N SER A 466 -7.58 -3.29 5.63
CA SER A 466 -7.90 -3.43 7.06
C SER A 466 -7.21 -4.65 7.69
N GLU A 467 -7.17 -5.78 6.98
CA GLU A 467 -6.41 -6.96 7.41
C GLU A 467 -4.90 -6.66 7.45
N LEU A 468 -4.36 -5.98 6.43
CA LEU A 468 -2.97 -5.54 6.40
C LEU A 468 -2.61 -4.67 7.62
N ILE A 469 -3.39 -3.63 7.88
CA ILE A 469 -3.18 -2.69 8.98
C ILE A 469 -3.15 -3.43 10.33
N SER A 470 -4.07 -4.38 10.52
CA SER A 470 -4.09 -5.22 11.73
C SER A 470 -2.86 -6.14 11.86
N ALA A 471 -2.21 -6.47 10.75
CA ALA A 471 -1.04 -7.36 10.70
C ALA A 471 0.29 -6.62 10.86
N ILE A 472 0.37 -5.33 10.50
CA ILE A 472 1.61 -4.53 10.56
C ILE A 472 1.74 -3.68 11.81
N ILE A 473 0.73 -3.64 12.68
CA ILE A 473 0.81 -2.99 13.99
C ILE A 473 1.45 -3.92 15.00
N ASN A 474 2.38 -3.42 15.82
CA ASN A 474 2.96 -4.21 16.90
C ASN A 474 1.97 -4.40 18.06
N SER A 475 2.29 -5.28 19.01
CA SER A 475 1.41 -5.67 20.12
C SER A 475 1.02 -4.53 21.07
N SER A 476 1.84 -3.48 21.16
CA SER A 476 1.56 -2.26 21.93
C SER A 476 1.02 -1.11 21.08
N GLY A 477 0.93 -1.32 19.77
CA GLY A 477 0.60 -0.30 18.81
C GLY A 477 -0.90 -0.08 18.66
N ARG A 478 -1.23 0.95 17.89
CA ARG A 478 -2.61 1.28 17.53
C ARG A 478 -2.73 1.61 16.06
N SER A 479 -3.90 1.43 15.47
CA SER A 479 -4.19 1.94 14.14
C SER A 479 -5.46 2.75 14.13
N GLY A 480 -5.51 3.78 13.29
CA GLY A 480 -6.70 4.55 12.98
C GLY A 480 -6.91 4.60 11.47
N ALA A 481 -8.09 4.20 10.99
CA ALA A 481 -8.39 4.19 9.57
C ALA A 481 -9.78 4.76 9.26
N VAL A 482 -9.89 5.48 8.15
CA VAL A 482 -11.18 5.86 7.55
C VAL A 482 -11.56 4.79 6.53
N ILE A 483 -12.62 4.02 6.80
CA ILE A 483 -12.99 2.88 5.97
C ILE A 483 -14.51 2.74 5.83
N PRO A 484 -15.03 2.22 4.71
CA PRO A 484 -16.45 1.93 4.54
C PRO A 484 -17.00 1.08 5.68
N THR A 485 -18.23 1.39 6.10
CA THR A 485 -18.95 0.69 7.19
C THR A 485 -19.13 -0.80 6.92
N GLY A 486 -19.07 -1.19 5.64
CA GLY A 486 -19.07 -2.57 5.18
C GLY A 486 -18.05 -3.46 5.88
N ILE A 487 -16.97 -2.90 6.45
CA ILE A 487 -16.00 -3.66 7.27
C ILE A 487 -16.66 -4.38 8.45
N ALA A 488 -17.74 -3.83 9.00
CA ALA A 488 -18.48 -4.39 10.12
C ALA A 488 -19.81 -5.04 9.72
N THR A 489 -20.39 -4.65 8.58
CA THR A 489 -21.75 -5.05 8.20
C THR A 489 -21.82 -6.07 7.06
N ASP A 490 -20.80 -6.14 6.20
CA ASP A 490 -20.87 -6.97 4.99
C ASP A 490 -20.45 -8.42 5.28
N ASP A 491 -21.15 -9.40 4.70
CA ASP A 491 -20.86 -10.84 4.90
C ASP A 491 -19.43 -11.21 4.48
N THR A 492 -18.87 -10.53 3.47
CA THR A 492 -17.49 -10.74 3.00
C THR A 492 -16.44 -10.41 4.06
N ASN A 493 -16.77 -9.58 5.06
CA ASN A 493 -15.87 -9.15 6.12
C ASN A 493 -16.14 -9.85 7.47
N LYS A 494 -17.12 -10.76 7.55
CA LYS A 494 -17.54 -11.37 8.81
C LYS A 494 -16.43 -12.11 9.56
N GLU A 495 -15.57 -12.83 8.83
CA GLU A 495 -14.45 -13.59 9.41
C GLU A 495 -13.43 -12.63 10.03
N PHE A 496 -13.08 -11.56 9.30
CA PHE A 496 -12.20 -10.52 9.79
C PHE A 496 -12.77 -9.78 11.00
N PHE A 497 -14.03 -9.33 10.91
CA PHE A 497 -14.65 -8.60 12.02
C PHE A 497 -14.80 -9.49 13.26
N SER A 498 -15.19 -10.75 13.09
CA SER A 498 -15.23 -11.74 14.19
C SER A 498 -13.85 -11.94 14.81
N HIS A 499 -12.80 -12.00 13.99
CA HIS A 499 -11.43 -12.09 14.47
C HIS A 499 -10.98 -10.85 15.27
N LEU A 500 -11.39 -9.64 14.87
CA LEU A 500 -11.10 -8.42 15.63
C LEU A 500 -11.82 -8.42 16.99
N VAL A 501 -13.09 -8.85 17.03
CA VAL A 501 -13.88 -8.95 18.26
C VAL A 501 -13.30 -9.99 19.21
N ASN A 502 -13.03 -11.20 18.72
CA ASN A 502 -12.50 -12.31 19.52
C ASN A 502 -11.13 -12.01 20.13
N ASN A 503 -10.33 -11.18 19.47
CA ASN A 503 -9.00 -10.76 19.96
C ASN A 503 -9.04 -9.45 20.76
N ASN A 504 -10.22 -8.90 21.07
CA ASN A 504 -10.37 -7.59 21.75
C ASN A 504 -9.55 -6.47 21.08
N SER A 505 -9.47 -6.49 19.75
CA SER A 505 -8.63 -5.57 18.98
C SER A 505 -9.32 -4.24 18.69
N ILE A 506 -10.65 -4.16 18.77
CA ILE A 506 -11.41 -2.94 18.47
C ILE A 506 -11.35 -1.99 19.67
N ILE A 507 -10.87 -0.76 19.46
CA ILE A 507 -10.96 0.33 20.45
C ILE A 507 -12.26 1.08 20.23
N ASN A 508 -12.41 1.68 19.04
CA ASN A 508 -13.58 2.47 18.65
C ASN A 508 -13.98 2.14 17.20
N LEU A 509 -15.28 2.17 16.92
CA LEU A 509 -15.84 2.15 15.57
C LEU A 509 -16.97 3.19 15.52
N PHE A 510 -16.71 4.33 14.90
CA PHE A 510 -17.69 5.41 14.73
C PHE A 510 -18.25 5.38 13.32
N ASP A 511 -19.57 5.22 13.15
CA ASP A 511 -20.24 5.18 11.85
C ASP A 511 -20.76 6.57 11.43
N PHE A 512 -20.63 6.89 10.15
CA PHE A 512 -21.02 8.16 9.55
C PHE A 512 -21.76 7.94 8.24
N LYS A 513 -22.58 8.92 7.87
CA LYS A 513 -23.14 9.05 6.51
C LYS A 513 -22.62 10.33 5.88
N ASN A 514 -22.27 10.30 4.60
CA ASN A 514 -21.70 11.44 3.87
C ASN A 514 -22.73 12.55 3.50
N HIS A 515 -23.74 12.81 4.33
CA HIS A 515 -24.85 13.72 3.99
C HIS A 515 -24.40 15.17 3.74
N LYS A 516 -23.31 15.59 4.37
CA LYS A 516 -22.72 16.92 4.20
C LYS A 516 -21.71 17.00 3.05
N GLY A 517 -21.50 15.92 2.30
CA GLY A 517 -20.51 15.88 1.22
C GLY A 517 -19.08 16.10 1.73
N LEU A 518 -18.75 15.57 2.92
CA LEU A 518 -17.39 15.60 3.48
C LEU A 518 -16.37 15.02 2.49
N PHE A 519 -16.78 13.97 1.79
CA PHE A 519 -16.12 13.48 0.59
C PHE A 519 -16.97 13.88 -0.61
N SER A 520 -16.62 14.99 -1.28
CA SER A 520 -17.44 15.59 -2.35
C SER A 520 -17.62 14.70 -3.58
N SER A 521 -16.66 13.80 -3.83
CA SER A 521 -16.68 12.82 -4.92
C SER A 521 -17.39 11.50 -4.57
N VAL A 522 -17.87 11.35 -3.33
CA VAL A 522 -18.57 10.16 -2.85
C VAL A 522 -20.06 10.46 -2.71
N ALA A 523 -20.92 9.47 -3.02
CA ALA A 523 -22.36 9.65 -2.92
C ALA A 523 -22.79 10.07 -1.49
N PRO A 524 -23.79 10.96 -1.33
CA PRO A 524 -24.20 11.49 -0.02
C PRO A 524 -24.75 10.44 0.97
N ASP A 525 -25.25 9.32 0.44
CA ASP A 525 -25.80 8.19 1.19
C ASP A 525 -24.75 7.13 1.54
N THR A 526 -23.53 7.22 0.99
CA THR A 526 -22.42 6.33 1.34
C THR A 526 -22.12 6.41 2.83
N LYS A 527 -22.01 5.23 3.44
CA LYS A 527 -21.59 5.07 4.83
C LYS A 527 -20.10 4.77 4.93
N PHE A 528 -19.45 5.41 5.89
CA PHE A 528 -18.07 5.15 6.23
C PHE A 528 -17.90 5.23 7.75
N SER A 529 -16.76 4.76 8.24
CA SER A 529 -16.46 4.68 9.65
C SER A 529 -15.04 5.09 9.97
N LEU A 530 -14.84 5.55 11.21
CA LEU A 530 -13.52 5.66 11.81
C LEU A 530 -13.29 4.41 12.66
N LEU A 531 -12.38 3.54 12.23
CA LEU A 531 -12.00 2.33 12.96
C LEU A 531 -10.67 2.56 13.65
N THR A 532 -10.66 2.43 14.98
CA THR A 532 -9.43 2.41 15.77
C THR A 532 -9.20 1.01 16.33
N LEU A 533 -8.03 0.43 16.06
CA LEU A 533 -7.62 -0.87 16.56
C LEU A 533 -6.43 -0.75 17.52
N ARG A 534 -6.26 -1.75 18.38
CA ARG A 534 -5.03 -2.03 19.12
C ARG A 534 -4.35 -3.28 18.57
N GLY A 535 -3.03 -3.33 18.72
CA GLY A 535 -2.24 -4.52 18.48
C GLY A 535 -2.70 -5.71 19.33
N LYS A 536 -2.44 -6.92 18.84
CA LYS A 536 -2.76 -8.14 19.57
C LYS A 536 -1.88 -8.24 20.82
N SER A 537 -2.49 -8.34 21.99
CA SER A 537 -1.81 -8.74 23.23
C SER A 537 -1.61 -10.26 23.21
N GLY A 538 -0.49 -10.74 22.65
CA GLY A 538 -0.14 -12.16 22.60
C GLY A 538 0.76 -12.50 21.41
N GLN A 539 1.77 -13.34 21.64
CA GLN A 539 2.78 -13.77 20.66
C GLN A 539 2.16 -14.16 19.30
N LEU A 540 2.61 -13.51 18.22
CA LEU A 540 2.52 -14.04 16.86
C LEU A 540 3.41 -15.29 16.77
N THR A 541 2.89 -16.44 17.21
CA THR A 541 3.33 -17.70 16.60
C THR A 541 2.64 -17.82 15.25
N PRO A 542 3.36 -18.12 14.15
CA PRO A 542 2.74 -18.48 12.89
C PRO A 542 1.76 -19.63 13.15
N SER A 543 0.54 -19.50 12.66
CA SER A 543 -0.46 -20.55 12.74
C SER A 543 0.11 -21.84 12.18
N LYS A 544 0.42 -22.80 13.06
CA LYS A 544 0.63 -24.19 12.64
C LYS A 544 -0.70 -24.70 12.10
N SER A 545 -0.67 -25.08 10.82
CA SER A 545 -1.38 -26.20 10.20
C SER A 545 -2.66 -26.67 10.88
N SER A 546 -3.77 -26.53 10.15
CA SER A 546 -4.96 -27.40 10.10
C SER A 546 -4.95 -28.63 11.02
N PRO A 547 -5.99 -28.83 11.86
CA PRO A 547 -6.13 -30.08 12.60
C PRO A 547 -6.41 -31.22 11.60
N SER A 548 -5.58 -32.24 11.69
CA SER A 548 -5.79 -33.55 11.09
C SER A 548 -7.15 -34.10 11.51
N HIS A 549 -7.87 -34.69 10.55
CA HIS A 549 -9.03 -35.52 10.79
C HIS A 549 -8.73 -36.59 11.86
N SER A 550 -9.47 -36.55 12.97
CA SER A 550 -9.72 -37.72 13.80
C SER A 550 -11.03 -37.54 14.58
N GLU A 551 -11.98 -38.41 14.23
CA GLU A 551 -13.03 -38.98 15.07
C GLU A 551 -14.13 -38.04 15.61
N VAL A 552 -15.28 -38.14 14.94
CA VAL A 552 -16.61 -37.79 15.45
C VAL A 552 -16.96 -38.77 16.58
N PRO A 553 -17.27 -38.31 17.81
CA PRO A 553 -18.02 -39.14 18.76
C PRO A 553 -19.52 -38.97 18.47
N SER A 554 -20.18 -40.11 18.22
CA SER A 554 -21.63 -40.22 18.10
C SER A 554 -22.37 -39.64 19.32
N PRO A 555 -23.61 -39.13 19.14
CA PRO A 555 -24.39 -38.57 20.23
C PRO A 555 -24.96 -39.71 21.10
N LEU A 556 -24.67 -39.64 22.40
CA LEU A 556 -25.36 -40.43 23.42
C LEU A 556 -26.81 -39.95 23.51
N MET A 557 -27.73 -40.89 23.33
CA MET A 557 -29.11 -40.76 23.75
C MET A 557 -29.14 -40.55 25.28
N GLY A 558 -29.81 -39.48 25.71
CA GLY A 558 -30.14 -39.18 27.09
C GLY A 558 -31.60 -38.78 27.14
N GLU A 559 -32.34 -39.45 28.00
CA GLU A 559 -33.78 -39.54 28.11
C GLU A 559 -34.48 -38.22 28.50
N ASP A 560 -35.77 -38.18 28.17
CA ASP A 560 -36.78 -37.23 28.62
C ASP A 560 -36.70 -36.95 30.13
N GLN A 561 -36.83 -35.68 30.53
CA GLN A 561 -37.73 -35.27 31.62
C GLN A 561 -37.88 -33.75 31.76
N ASP A 562 -39.16 -33.38 31.81
CA ASP A 562 -39.81 -32.30 32.54
C ASP A 562 -39.73 -30.83 32.12
N GLU A 563 -40.95 -30.36 31.80
CA GLU A 563 -41.45 -29.01 31.63
C GLU A 563 -41.26 -28.15 32.89
N GLY A 564 -40.93 -26.88 32.69
CA GLY A 564 -40.90 -25.87 33.73
C GLY A 564 -40.88 -24.47 33.13
N GLU A 565 -42.06 -23.88 32.93
CA GLU A 565 -42.27 -22.46 32.62
C GLU A 565 -41.62 -21.56 33.67
N ILE A 566 -40.77 -20.60 33.26
CA ILE A 566 -40.59 -19.32 33.97
C ILE A 566 -40.40 -18.17 32.96
N THR A 567 -41.23 -17.15 33.12
CA THR A 567 -41.39 -15.90 32.36
C THR A 567 -40.18 -14.93 32.39
N PRO A 568 -40.08 -13.98 31.43
CA PRO A 568 -38.98 -13.03 31.36
C PRO A 568 -39.22 -11.80 32.23
N SER A 569 -38.26 -11.47 33.10
CA SER A 569 -38.13 -10.14 33.68
C SER A 569 -36.66 -9.72 33.75
N GLN A 570 -36.36 -8.62 33.05
CA GLN A 570 -35.20 -7.74 33.23
C GLN A 570 -33.83 -8.31 32.84
N PHE A 571 -33.34 -7.95 31.65
CA PHE A 571 -32.31 -6.91 31.45
C PHE A 571 -32.11 -6.63 29.96
#